data_AF-A0A2D9DEW1-F1
#
_entry.id   AF-A0A2D9DEW1-F1
#
_cell.length_a   1.000
_cell.length_b   1.000
_cell.length_c   1.000
_cell.angle_alpha   90.00
_cell.angle_beta   90.00
_cell.angle_gamma   90.00
#
_symmetry.space_group_name_H-M   'P 1'
#
loop_
_entity.id
_entity.type
_entity.pdbx_description
1 polymer ?
#
loop_
_entity_poly.entity_id
_entity_poly.type
_entity_poly.pdbx_seq_one_letter_code
_entity_poly.pdbx_strand_id
1 'polypeptide(L)'
;MEELNNLFKNNEDFKKHVDNLWKTREGLHFIYESRPDLRTSILTQLKTLNEIIGALIKERPYHPKLGFRSAETNGVKTAKPLLKFSNIE
;
A
#
# COMPACT_ATOMS: atom_id res chain seq x y z
N MET A 1 -12.78 15.07 -2.93
CA MET A 1 -11.54 15.11 -3.75
C MET A 1 -10.61 16.22 -3.31
N GLU A 2 -11.11 17.43 -3.01
CA GLU A 2 -10.30 18.58 -2.60
C GLU A 2 -9.45 18.33 -1.34
N GLU A 3 -10.02 17.76 -0.27
CA GLU A 3 -9.28 17.42 0.95
C GLU A 3 -8.18 16.36 0.73
N LEU A 4 -8.40 15.40 -0.18
CA LEU A 4 -7.40 14.40 -0.52
C LEU A 4 -6.23 15.02 -1.30
N ASN A 5 -6.52 15.98 -2.18
CA ASN A 5 -5.50 16.75 -2.88
C ASN A 5 -4.73 17.68 -1.93
N ASN A 6 -5.39 18.21 -0.90
CA ASN A 6 -4.75 19.01 0.15
C ASN A 6 -3.82 18.18 1.05
N LEU A 7 -4.16 16.90 1.27
CA LEU A 7 -3.31 15.95 2.00
C LEU A 7 -2.01 15.65 1.24
N PHE A 8 -2.06 15.64 -0.10
CA PHE A 8 -0.94 15.30 -0.97
C PHE A 8 -0.53 16.49 -1.84
N LYS A 9 -0.06 17.56 -1.20
CA LYS A 9 0.30 18.83 -1.88
C LYS A 9 1.30 18.66 -3.01
N ASN A 10 2.18 17.66 -2.92
CA ASN A 10 3.16 17.32 -3.94
C ASN A 10 3.53 15.82 -3.86
N ASN A 11 4.43 15.40 -4.75
CA ASN A 11 4.88 14.01 -4.88
C ASN A 11 5.65 13.52 -3.66
N GLU A 12 6.45 14.38 -3.02
CA GLU A 12 7.21 14.00 -1.82
C GLU A 12 6.29 13.81 -0.61
N ASP A 13 5.27 14.66 -0.45
CA ASP A 13 4.25 14.49 0.59
C ASP A 13 3.48 13.18 0.38
N PHE A 14 3.03 12.92 -0.85
CA PHE A 14 2.38 11.65 -1.19
C PHE A 14 3.26 10.44 -0.85
N LYS A 15 4.52 10.45 -1.31
CA LYS A 15 5.50 9.40 -1.00
C LYS A 15 5.65 9.20 0.49
N LYS A 16 5.87 10.27 1.25
CA LYS A 16 6.03 10.22 2.71
C LYS A 16 4.81 9.58 3.39
N HIS A 17 3.60 9.95 2.98
CA HIS A 17 2.39 9.38 3.53
C HIS A 17 2.23 7.89 3.19
N VAL A 18 2.46 7.50 1.93
CA VAL A 18 2.38 6.08 1.53
C VAL A 18 3.46 5.24 2.22
N ASP A 19 4.68 5.76 2.34
CA ASP A 19 5.78 5.09 3.06
C ASP A 19 5.45 4.87 4.54
N ASN A 20 4.86 5.87 5.19
CA ASN A 20 4.43 5.75 6.58
C ASN A 20 3.32 4.70 6.74
N LEU A 21 2.31 4.70 5.85
CA LEU A 21 1.25 3.69 5.86
C LEU A 21 1.82 2.27 5.66
N TRP A 22 2.79 2.11 4.76
CA TRP A 22 3.48 0.85 4.56
C TRP A 22 4.24 0.38 5.81
N LYS A 23 4.97 1.27 6.48
CA LYS A 23 5.67 0.94 7.74
C LYS A 23 4.70 0.55 8.84
N THR A 24 3.57 1.26 8.97
CA THR A 24 2.52 0.91 9.93
C THR A 24 1.94 -0.47 9.62
N ARG A 25 1.67 -0.77 8.34
CA ARG A 25 1.21 -2.09 7.91
C ARG A 25 2.23 -3.19 8.28
N GLU A 26 3.52 -2.97 8.02
CA GLU A 26 4.58 -3.93 8.37
C GLU A 26 4.65 -4.16 9.89
N GLY A 27 4.58 -3.09 10.69
CA GLY A 27 4.54 -3.20 12.15
C GLY A 27 3.33 -3.98 12.67
N LEU A 28 2.14 -3.71 12.13
CA LEU A 28 0.92 -4.44 12.50
C LEU A 28 0.97 -5.90 12.04
N HIS A 29 1.57 -6.19 10.88
CA HIS A 29 1.77 -7.55 10.41
C HIS A 29 2.69 -8.33 11.35
N PHE A 30 3.79 -7.71 11.78
CA PHE A 30 4.68 -8.30 12.77
C PHE A 30 3.95 -8.61 14.08
N ILE A 31 3.09 -7.71 14.57
CA ILE A 31 2.30 -7.98 15.78
C ILE A 31 1.30 -9.12 15.52
N TYR A 32 0.61 -9.13 14.37
CA TYR A 32 -0.30 -10.21 13.99
C TYR A 32 0.37 -11.60 13.99
N GLU A 33 1.62 -11.67 13.52
CA GLU A 33 2.41 -12.91 13.51
C GLU A 33 2.92 -13.29 14.91
N SER A 34 3.43 -12.33 15.66
CA SER A 34 4.09 -12.56 16.96
C SER A 34 3.14 -12.62 18.17
N ARG A 35 1.92 -12.11 18.05
CA ARG A 35 0.91 -12.03 19.13
C ARG A 35 -0.40 -12.67 18.69
N PRO A 36 -0.53 -14.01 18.77
CA PRO A 36 -1.74 -14.73 18.39
C PRO A 36 -3.00 -14.24 19.12
N ASP A 37 -2.84 -13.80 20.37
CA ASP A 37 -3.89 -13.23 21.22
C ASP A 37 -4.49 -11.94 20.66
N LEU A 38 -3.75 -11.20 19.83
CA LEU A 38 -4.17 -9.94 19.23
C LEU A 38 -4.60 -10.08 17.76
N ARG A 39 -4.60 -11.28 17.18
CA ARG A 39 -4.87 -11.47 15.74
C ARG A 39 -6.22 -10.90 15.32
N THR A 40 -7.28 -11.22 16.05
CA THR A 40 -8.65 -10.79 15.70
C THR A 40 -8.79 -9.27 15.77
N SER A 41 -8.13 -8.61 16.72
CA SER A 41 -8.21 -7.15 16.87
C SER A 41 -7.37 -6.39 15.83
N ILE A 42 -6.29 -7.01 15.35
CA ILE A 42 -5.37 -6.40 14.37
C ILE A 42 -5.80 -6.68 12.93
N LEU A 43 -6.42 -7.84 12.65
CA LEU A 43 -6.79 -8.25 11.30
C LEU A 43 -7.63 -7.19 10.59
N THR A 44 -8.62 -6.62 11.28
CA THR A 44 -9.48 -5.56 10.71
C THR A 44 -8.69 -4.31 10.35
N GLN A 45 -7.73 -3.91 11.19
CA GLN A 45 -6.88 -2.74 10.95
C GLN A 45 -5.95 -2.96 9.74
N LEU A 46 -5.36 -4.16 9.62
CA LEU A 46 -4.56 -4.56 8.47
C LEU A 46 -5.37 -4.53 7.17
N LYS A 47 -6.62 -5.01 7.19
CA LYS A 47 -7.52 -4.97 6.03
C LYS A 47 -7.79 -3.52 5.60
N THR A 48 -8.17 -2.65 6.53
CA THR A 48 -8.40 -1.23 6.24
C THR A 48 -7.16 -0.54 5.69
N LEU A 49 -5.97 -0.80 6.25
CA LEU A 49 -4.73 -0.24 5.72
C LEU A 49 -4.43 -0.72 4.30
N ASN A 50 -4.65 -2.00 4.00
CA ASN A 50 -4.46 -2.53 2.65
C ASN A 50 -5.41 -1.86 1.64
N GLU A 51 -6.67 -1.63 2.02
CA GLU A 51 -7.66 -0.94 1.18
C GLU A 51 -7.26 0.51 0.92
N ILE A 52 -6.85 1.25 1.95
CA ILE A 52 -6.40 2.64 1.82
C ILE A 52 -5.15 2.73 0.93
N ILE A 53 -4.13 1.92 1.21
CA ILE A 53 -2.90 1.88 0.40
C ILE A 53 -3.25 1.52 -1.05
N GLY A 54 -4.09 0.50 -1.26
CA GLY A 54 -4.54 0.05 -2.58
C GLY A 54 -5.25 1.14 -3.37
N ALA A 55 -6.13 1.91 -2.73
CA ALA A 55 -6.81 3.04 -3.35
C ALA A 55 -5.82 4.14 -3.74
N LEU A 56 -4.91 4.52 -2.82
CA LEU A 56 -3.92 5.57 -3.07
C LEU A 56 -2.98 5.23 -4.24
N ILE A 57 -2.46 4.00 -4.28
CA ILE A 57 -1.54 3.59 -5.36
C ILE A 57 -2.25 3.37 -6.69
N LYS A 58 -3.56 3.12 -6.70
CA LYS A 58 -4.36 3.01 -7.92
C LYS A 58 -4.50 4.37 -8.60
N GLU A 59 -4.80 5.41 -7.84
CA GLU A 59 -4.85 6.79 -8.34
C GLU A 59 -3.46 7.29 -8.76
N ARG A 60 -2.44 6.90 -8.00
CA ARG A 60 -1.07 7.36 -8.21
C ARG A 60 -0.05 6.23 -8.00
N PRO A 61 0.35 5.51 -9.05
CA PRO A 61 1.24 4.34 -8.96
C PRO A 61 2.58 4.65 -8.29
N TYR A 62 2.75 4.16 -7.07
CA TYR A 62 3.95 4.33 -6.24
C TYR A 62 4.20 3.07 -5.42
N HIS A 63 5.47 2.74 -5.21
CA HIS A 63 5.89 1.68 -4.30
C HIS A 63 7.11 2.12 -3.48
N PRO A 64 7.15 1.88 -2.15
CA PRO A 64 8.22 2.39 -1.28
C PRO A 64 9.64 2.04 -1.73
N LYS A 65 9.82 0.84 -2.30
CA LYS A 65 11.13 0.35 -2.80
C LYS A 65 11.42 0.66 -4.27
N LEU A 66 10.39 0.96 -5.06
CA LEU A 66 10.52 1.08 -6.53
C LEU A 66 10.28 2.52 -7.02
N GLY A 67 9.81 3.40 -6.15
CA GLY A 67 9.44 4.76 -6.51
C GLY A 67 8.12 4.83 -7.27
N PHE A 68 7.89 5.96 -7.94
CA PHE A 68 6.75 6.13 -8.85
C PHE A 68 6.98 5.28 -10.10
N ARG A 69 5.93 4.58 -10.57
CA ARG A 69 5.98 3.95 -11.88
C ARG A 69 5.76 5.04 -12.94
N SER A 70 6.74 5.24 -13.82
CA SER A 70 6.54 6.03 -15.03
C SER A 70 5.49 5.34 -15.93
N ALA A 71 4.56 6.12 -16.46
CA ALA A 71 3.51 5.65 -17.38
C ALA A 71 4.05 5.30 -18.78
N GLU A 72 5.31 4.88 -18.90
CA GLU A 72 5.91 4.43 -20.15
C GLU A 72 5.90 2.91 -20.17
N THR A 73 4.85 2.33 -20.74
CA THR A 73 4.91 1.05 -21.49
C THR A 73 3.59 0.82 -22.23
N ASN A 74 3.19 1.78 -23.08
CA ASN A 74 2.42 1.42 -24.27
C ASN A 74 3.40 0.89 -25.32
N GLY A 75 3.81 -0.37 -25.13
CA GLY A 75 4.81 -1.03 -25.96
C GLY A 75 5.26 -2.37 -25.36
N VAL A 76 4.35 -3.34 -25.36
CA VAL A 76 4.51 -4.79 -25.11
C VAL A 76 5.93 -5.29 -24.74
N LYS A 77 6.12 -5.78 -23.50
CA LYS A 77 6.50 -7.18 -23.16
C LYS A 77 6.90 -7.31 -21.67
N THR A 78 6.12 -8.12 -20.97
CA THR A 78 6.47 -8.94 -19.78
C THR A 78 7.10 -8.23 -18.57
N ALA A 79 6.27 -7.69 -17.68
CA ALA A 79 6.53 -7.84 -16.25
C ALA A 79 5.63 -8.99 -15.76
N LYS A 80 6.25 -10.04 -15.20
CA LYS A 80 5.53 -11.17 -14.56
C LYS A 80 4.37 -10.63 -13.72
N PRO A 81 3.19 -11.29 -13.74
CA PRO A 81 2.13 -10.92 -12.81
C PRO A 81 2.72 -10.93 -11.40
N LEU A 82 2.66 -9.78 -10.72
CA LEU A 82 2.92 -9.73 -9.30
C LEU A 82 1.98 -10.74 -8.67
N LEU A 83 2.58 -11.64 -7.88
CA LEU A 83 1.95 -12.77 -7.20
C LEU A 83 0.49 -12.48 -6.88
N LYS A 84 -0.41 -13.34 -7.38
CA LYS A 84 -1.76 -13.44 -6.84
C LYS A 84 -1.59 -13.49 -5.32
N PHE A 85 -2.12 -12.50 -4.61
CA PHE A 85 -2.31 -12.64 -3.17
C PHE A 85 -3.32 -13.78 -3.03
N SER A 86 -2.80 -15.00 -2.92
CA SER A 86 -3.58 -16.19 -2.66
C SER A 86 -4.37 -15.96 -1.39
N ASN A 87 -5.66 -16.22 -1.50
CA ASN A 87 -6.65 -16.20 -0.43
C ASN A 87 -6.07 -16.56 0.93
N ILE A 88 -6.13 -15.61 1.86
CA ILE A 88 -6.15 -15.94 3.27
C ILE A 88 -7.62 -16.16 3.58
N GLU A 89 -8.04 -17.42 3.53
CA GLU A 89 -9.22 -17.93 4.24
C GLU A 89 -9.00 -17.84 5.75
#